data_AF-A0A167XPH8-F1
#
_entry.id   AF-A0A167XPH8-F1
#
_cell.length_a   1.000
_cell.length_b   1.000
_cell.length_c   1.000
_cell.angle_alpha   90.00
_cell.angle_beta   90.00
_cell.angle_gamma   90.00
#
_symmetry.space_group_name_H-M   'P 1'
#
loop_
_entity.id
_entity.type
_entity.pdbx_description
1 polymer ?
#
loop_
_entity_poly.entity_id
_entity_poly.type
_entity_poly.pdbx_seq_one_letter_code
_entity_poly.pdbx_strand_id
1 'polypeptide(L)'
;MNKSYIKCSECNTVNLNQEYCSNCGAILDVVLKRKLESESKIQEKIEQQKNIKPNKVEAFLTNGLEHSNLIIRFFFKAGYAIWLFFAVLVGGIVALVTAAAAG
;
A
#
# COMPACT_ATOMS: atom_id res chain seq x y z
N MET A 1 -13.41 -38.68 -7.61
CA MET A 1 -12.23 -37.78 -7.55
C MET A 1 -11.62 -37.72 -8.94
N ASN A 2 -11.65 -36.56 -9.60
CA ASN A 2 -11.10 -36.41 -10.95
C ASN A 2 -9.57 -36.36 -10.86
N LYS A 3 -8.86 -37.27 -11.54
CA LYS A 3 -7.39 -37.29 -11.56
C LYS A 3 -6.92 -36.31 -12.63
N SER A 4 -6.41 -35.15 -12.22
CA SER A 4 -5.78 -34.17 -13.11
C SER A 4 -4.27 -34.41 -13.15
N TYR A 5 -3.72 -34.62 -14.35
CA TYR A 5 -2.29 -34.73 -14.58
C TYR A 5 -1.78 -33.39 -15.12
N ILE A 6 -0.76 -32.84 -14.47
CA ILE A 6 -0.18 -31.54 -14.82
C ILE A 6 1.30 -31.77 -15.16
N LYS A 7 1.70 -31.35 -16.35
CA LYS A 7 3.10 -31.38 -16.78
C LYS A 7 3.81 -30.12 -16.29
N CYS A 8 4.96 -30.28 -15.65
CA CYS A 8 5.79 -29.15 -15.22
C CYS A 8 6.40 -28.44 -16.44
N SER A 9 6.28 -27.12 -16.49
CA SER A 9 6.87 -26.29 -17.56
C SER A 9 8.40 -26.20 -17.49
N GLU A 10 8.99 -26.40 -16.31
CA GLU A 10 10.44 -26.26 -16.09
C GLU A 10 11.20 -27.57 -16.37
N CYS A 11 10.75 -28.69 -15.79
CA CYS A 11 11.47 -29.98 -15.87
C CYS A 11 10.75 -31.05 -16.69
N ASN A 12 9.60 -30.73 -17.30
CA ASN A 12 8.77 -31.63 -18.10
C ASN A 12 8.22 -32.87 -17.37
N THR A 13 8.42 -33.02 -16.07
CA THR A 13 7.87 -34.13 -15.26
C THR A 13 6.35 -34.03 -15.16
N VAL A 14 5.66 -35.16 -15.29
CA VAL A 14 4.21 -35.27 -15.11
C VAL A 14 3.90 -35.52 -13.64
N ASN A 15 3.09 -34.65 -13.04
CA ASN A 15 2.68 -34.72 -11.64
C ASN A 15 1.17 -34.94 -11.56
N LEU A 16 0.68 -35.63 -10.54
CA LEU A 16 -0.74 -35.90 -10.34
C LEU A 16 -1.29 -35.02 -9.23
N ASN A 17 -2.04 -34.00 -9.62
CA ASN A 17 -2.80 -33.13 -8.70
C ASN A 17 -1.96 -32.57 -7.53
N GLN A 18 -0.76 -32.07 -7.83
CA GLN A 18 0.15 -31.43 -6.86
C GLN A 18 0.31 -29.94 -7.18
N GLU A 19 0.42 -29.12 -6.13
CA GLU A 19 0.64 -27.67 -6.25
C GLU A 19 2.07 -27.34 -6.69
N TYR A 20 3.02 -28.20 -6.34
CA TYR A 20 4.44 -28.09 -6.66
C TYR A 20 4.91 -29.34 -7.38
N CYS A 21 5.92 -29.19 -8.24
CA CYS A 21 6.52 -30.31 -8.92
C CYS A 21 7.35 -31.16 -7.94
N SER A 22 7.12 -32.47 -7.95
CA SER A 22 7.87 -33.44 -7.13
C SER A 22 9.36 -33.53 -7.47
N ASN A 23 9.78 -33.07 -8.65
CA ASN A 23 11.16 -33.17 -9.12
C ASN A 23 11.95 -31.86 -8.90
N CYS A 24 11.41 -30.72 -9.34
CA CYS A 24 12.13 -29.44 -9.30
C CYS A 24 11.56 -28.43 -8.30
N GLY A 25 10.43 -28.72 -7.64
CA GLY A 25 9.77 -27.80 -6.71
C GLY A 25 9.07 -26.61 -7.37
N ALA A 26 9.01 -26.53 -8.69
CA ALA A 26 8.31 -25.44 -9.38
C ALA A 26 6.79 -25.48 -9.13
N ILE A 27 6.17 -24.31 -8.97
CA ILE A 27 4.72 -24.18 -8.79
C ILE A 27 4.01 -24.59 -10.09
N LEU A 28 3.10 -25.57 -9.97
CA LEU A 28 2.29 -26.08 -11.08
C LEU A 28 0.93 -25.39 -11.14
N ASP A 29 0.40 -24.99 -9.99
CA ASP A 29 -0.88 -24.28 -9.92
C ASP A 29 -0.71 -22.82 -10.36
N VAL A 30 -1.32 -22.49 -11.50
CA VAL A 30 -1.34 -21.14 -12.07
C VAL A 30 -2.03 -20.14 -11.11
N VAL A 31 -3.02 -20.57 -10.34
CA VAL A 31 -3.71 -19.72 -9.36
C VAL A 31 -2.76 -19.38 -8.21
N LEU A 32 -2.08 -20.39 -7.66
CA LEU A 32 -1.08 -20.20 -6.62
C LEU A 32 0.07 -19.30 -7.10
N LYS A 33 0.57 -19.52 -8.32
CA LYS A 33 1.61 -18.68 -8.91
C LYS A 33 1.21 -17.21 -8.99
N ARG A 34 0.00 -16.92 -9.51
CA ARG A 34 -0.53 -15.55 -9.60
C ARG A 34 -0.71 -14.90 -8.23
N LYS A 35 -1.14 -15.66 -7.22
CA LYS A 35 -1.26 -15.15 -5.84
C LYS A 35 0.11 -14.72 -5.30
N LEU A 36 1.13 -15.57 -5.39
CA LEU A 36 2.47 -15.25 -4.91
C LEU A 36 3.10 -14.07 -5.67
N GLU A 37 2.89 -13.97 -6.99
CA GLU A 37 3.31 -12.80 -7.77
C GLU A 37 2.58 -11.52 -7.34
N SER A 38 1.30 -11.61 -6.98
CA SER A 38 0.54 -10.45 -6.49
C SER A 38 1.00 -10.01 -5.10
N GLU A 39 1.24 -10.96 -4.20
CA GLU A 39 1.71 -10.71 -2.83
C GLU A 39 3.11 -10.09 -2.83
N SER A 40 4.03 -10.64 -3.63
CA SER A 40 5.39 -10.07 -3.78
C SER A 40 5.37 -8.65 -4.30
N LYS A 41 4.55 -8.34 -5.33
CA LYS A 41 4.38 -6.96 -5.82
C LYS A 41 3.79 -6.02 -4.77
N ILE A 42 2.86 -6.51 -3.95
CA ILE A 42 2.29 -5.71 -2.86
C ILE A 42 3.35 -5.44 -1.79
N GLN A 43 4.13 -6.45 -1.40
CA GLN A 43 5.22 -6.30 -0.43
C GLN A 43 6.29 -5.33 -0.94
N GLU A 44 6.70 -5.44 -2.21
CA GLU A 44 7.66 -4.53 -2.81
C GLU A 44 7.15 -3.08 -2.78
N LYS A 45 5.87 -2.85 -3.10
CA LYS A 45 5.25 -1.52 -2.98
C LYS A 45 5.22 -0.99 -1.54
N ILE A 46 4.99 -1.86 -0.56
CA ILE A 46 5.00 -1.50 0.87
C ILE A 46 6.42 -1.14 1.32
N GLU A 47 7.41 -1.93 0.92
CA GLU A 47 8.83 -1.67 1.23
C GLU A 47 9.33 -0.40 0.57
N GLN A 48 8.96 -0.16 -0.69
CA GLN A 48 9.24 1.09 -1.38
C GLN A 48 8.64 2.26 -0.59
N GLN A 49 7.36 2.20 -0.21
CA GLN A 49 6.71 3.26 0.58
C GLN A 49 7.37 3.50 1.94
N LYS A 50 7.80 2.45 2.64
CA LYS A 50 8.54 2.58 3.91
C LYS A 50 9.90 3.24 3.75
N ASN A 51 10.54 3.06 2.60
CA ASN A 51 11.86 3.62 2.29
C ASN A 51 11.80 4.98 1.58
N ILE A 52 10.61 5.49 1.25
CA ILE A 52 10.45 6.88 0.82
C ILE A 52 10.82 7.74 2.03
N LYS A 53 12.04 8.30 2.00
CA LYS A 53 12.45 9.29 2.99
C LYS A 53 11.44 10.44 2.93
N PRO A 54 10.88 10.86 4.08
CA PRO A 54 9.97 11.99 4.10
C PRO A 54 10.67 13.18 3.48
N ASN A 55 9.92 13.96 2.71
CA ASN A 55 10.47 15.17 2.11
C ASN A 55 10.99 16.09 3.26
N LYS A 56 12.00 16.93 2.99
CA LYS A 56 12.61 17.79 4.02
C LYS A 56 11.56 18.63 4.77
N VAL A 57 10.52 19.06 4.06
CA VAL A 57 9.40 19.81 4.62
C VAL A 57 8.52 18.94 5.53
N GLU A 58 8.18 17.72 5.09
CA GLU A 58 7.38 16.79 5.91
C GLU A 58 8.13 16.43 7.18
N ALA A 59 9.42 16.10 7.08
CA ALA A 59 10.28 15.83 8.22
C ALA A 59 10.35 17.03 9.18
N PHE A 60 10.46 18.26 8.66
CA PHE A 60 10.48 19.46 9.50
C PHE A 60 9.14 19.66 10.26
N LEU A 61 8.02 19.47 9.57
CA LEU A 61 6.69 19.62 10.17
C LEU A 61 6.41 18.55 11.23
N THR A 62 6.71 17.28 10.95
CA THR A 62 6.53 16.19 11.92
C THR A 62 7.41 16.38 13.15
N ASN A 63 8.70 16.69 12.94
CA ASN A 63 9.62 16.98 14.04
C ASN A 63 9.16 18.19 14.88
N GLY A 64 8.57 19.21 14.26
CA GLY A 64 8.01 20.37 14.97
C GLY A 64 6.79 20.02 15.83
N LEU A 65 5.90 19.13 15.35
CA LEU A 65 4.70 18.68 16.06
C LEU A 65 4.99 17.71 17.23
N GLU A 66 6.11 16.99 17.15
CA GLU A 66 6.58 16.03 18.16
C GLU A 66 7.71 16.58 19.03
N HIS A 67 8.09 17.84 18.83
CA HIS A 67 9.19 18.47 19.57
C HIS A 67 8.97 18.39 21.09
N SER A 68 10.03 18.07 21.84
CA SER A 68 9.99 17.90 23.30
C SER A 68 9.62 19.20 24.04
N ASN A 69 10.05 20.34 23.51
CA ASN A 69 9.68 21.65 24.03
C ASN A 69 8.21 21.99 23.73
N LEU A 70 7.42 22.17 24.79
CA LEU A 70 5.99 22.45 24.73
C LEU A 70 5.65 23.72 23.94
N ILE A 71 6.50 24.75 24.01
CA ILE A 71 6.28 26.02 23.32
C ILE A 71 6.34 25.81 21.81
N ILE A 72 7.41 25.18 21.33
CA ILE A 72 7.63 24.90 19.90
C ILE A 72 6.50 24.00 19.39
N ARG A 73 6.18 22.93 20.14
CA ARG A 73 5.09 22.02 19.83
C ARG A 73 3.74 22.75 19.70
N PHE A 74 3.47 23.70 20.58
CA PHE A 74 2.24 24.50 20.54
C PHE A 74 2.16 25.37 19.28
N PHE A 75 3.25 26.03 18.88
CA PHE A 75 3.29 26.82 17.65
C PHE A 75 2.95 25.99 16.41
N PHE A 76 3.58 24.82 16.25
CA PHE A 76 3.30 23.95 15.11
C PHE A 76 1.86 23.42 15.13
N LYS A 77 1.34 23.05 16.30
CA LYS A 77 -0.06 22.62 16.45
C LYS A 77 -1.05 23.74 16.14
N ALA A 78 -0.78 24.96 16.59
CA ALA A 78 -1.63 26.12 16.32
C ALA A 78 -1.65 26.44 14.83
N GLY A 79 -0.48 26.46 14.18
CA GLY A 79 -0.38 26.65 12.72
C GLY A 79 -1.14 25.57 11.95
N TYR A 80 -0.98 24.30 12.34
CA TYR A 80 -1.71 23.19 11.74
C TYR A 80 -3.24 23.32 11.93
N ALA A 81 -3.69 23.68 13.13
CA ALA A 81 -5.12 23.86 13.42
C ALA A 81 -5.75 24.99 12.60
N ILE A 82 -5.05 26.12 12.45
CA ILE A 82 -5.50 27.24 11.61
C ILE A 82 -5.61 26.80 10.15
N TRP A 83 -4.58 26.12 9.63
CA TRP A 83 -4.62 25.60 8.27
C TRP A 83 -5.79 24.63 8.05
N LEU A 84 -6.00 23.69 8.97
CA LEU A 84 -7.09 22.70 8.90
C LEU A 84 -8.47 23.37 8.93
N PHE A 85 -8.64 24.41 9.75
CA PHE A 85 -9.87 25.19 9.80
C PHE A 85 -10.23 25.78 8.43
N PHE A 86 -9.27 26.43 7.77
CA PHE A 86 -9.51 26.97 6.42
C PHE A 86 -9.70 25.87 5.38
N ALA A 87 -8.96 24.76 5.47
CA ALA A 87 -9.11 23.63 4.55
C ALA A 87 -10.53 23.02 4.62
N VAL A 88 -11.09 22.87 5.83
CA VAL A 88 -12.47 22.39 6.02
C VAL A 88 -13.49 23.41 5.56
N LEU A 89 -13.30 24.69 5.84
CA LEU A 89 -14.23 25.74 5.37
C LEU A 89 -14.29 25.79 3.84
N VAL A 90 -13.14 25.89 3.17
CA VAL A 90 -13.07 25.96 1.71
C VAL A 90 -13.53 24.64 1.09
N GLY A 91 -13.05 23.51 1.62
CA GLY A 91 -13.45 22.17 1.18
C GLY A 91 -14.95 21.93 1.33
N GLY A 92 -15.56 22.40 2.41
CA GLY A 92 -16.99 22.29 2.65
C GLY A 92 -17.82 23.09 1.64
N ILE A 93 -17.39 24.31 1.30
CA ILE A 93 -18.05 25.11 0.26
C ILE A 93 -17.94 24.42 -1.10
N VAL A 94 -16.74 23.96 -1.48
CA VAL A 94 -16.53 23.24 -2.74
C VAL A 94 -17.39 21.99 -2.80
N ALA A 95 -17.40 21.18 -1.74
CA ALA A 95 -18.21 19.97 -1.65
C ALA A 95 -19.70 20.27 -1.82
N LEU A 96 -20.21 21.31 -1.15
CA LEU A 96 -21.60 21.74 -1.25
C LEU A 96 -21.98 22.18 -2.67
N VAL A 97 -21.12 22.96 -3.33
CA VAL A 97 -21.33 23.36 -4.73
C VAL A 97 -21.32 22.16 -5.66
N THR A 98 -20.35 21.26 -5.52
CA THR A 98 -20.27 20.06 -6.35
C THR A 98 -21.46 19.12 -6.14
N ALA A 99 -21.92 18.96 -4.90
CA ALA A 99 -23.09 18.16 -4.57
C ALA A 99 -24.37 18.77 -5.15
N ALA A 100 -24.51 20.10 -5.10
CA ALA A 100 -25.64 20.81 -5.69
C ALA A 100 -25.63 20.78 -7.23
N ALA A 101 -24.45 20.72 -7.86
CA ALA A 101 -24.29 20.63 -9.32
C ALA A 101 -24.40 19.20 -9.87
N ALA A 102 -24.20 18.18 -9.03
CA ALA A 102 -24.32 16.77 -9.39
C ALA A 102 -25.72 16.19 -9.11
N GLY A 103 -26.62 16.98 -8.51
CA GLY A 103 -28.04 16.69 -8.31
C GLY A 103 -28.90 17.07 -9.50
#